data_AF-A0A849IE40-F1
#
_entry.id   AF-A0A849IE40-F1
#
_cell.length_a   1.000
_cell.length_b   1.000
_cell.length_c   1.000
_cell.angle_alpha   90.00
_cell.angle_beta   90.00
_cell.angle_gamma   90.00
#
_symmetry.space_group_name_H-M   'P 1'
#
loop_
_entity.id
_entity.type
_entity.pdbx_description
1 polymer ?
#
loop_
_entity_poly.entity_id
_entity_poly.type
_entity_poly.pdbx_seq_one_letter_code
_entity_poly.pdbx_strand_id
1 'polypeptide(L)'
;MKSFRNKIALGLLLASFSGQSNALTINATFDSNWLASAPPAATAAVNLVTGMFGSLFSNPGTVNITFGWGDVNGQALPTTALGATSNVFVNGSLYPLSTVSNLLNAYSSSHPSNAVMASVVQNLPASVTNPGGQALFAISQAQYTALTGTSFATPDAYVGFGTG
;
A
#
# COMPACT_ATOMS: atom_id res chain seq x y z
N MET A 1 37.18 -43.30 -16.56
CA MET A 1 35.79 -42.95 -16.90
C MET A 1 34.91 -43.14 -15.68
N LYS A 2 33.99 -42.19 -15.46
CA LYS A 2 32.98 -42.08 -14.37
C LYS A 2 33.55 -41.61 -13.02
N SER A 3 33.01 -40.62 -12.32
CA SER A 3 32.15 -39.45 -12.60
C SER A 3 32.12 -38.72 -11.24
N PHE A 4 32.77 -37.56 -11.14
CA PHE A 4 32.61 -36.67 -9.97
C PHE A 4 31.22 -36.04 -10.05
N ARG A 5 30.30 -36.46 -9.18
CA ARG A 5 29.02 -35.77 -8.99
C ARG A 5 29.12 -34.82 -7.81
N ASN A 6 29.49 -33.59 -8.16
CA ASN A 6 29.39 -32.37 -7.38
C ASN A 6 27.92 -32.15 -6.96
N LYS A 7 27.58 -32.41 -5.70
CA LYS A 7 26.28 -32.04 -5.12
C LYS A 7 26.43 -30.65 -4.51
N ILE A 8 26.34 -29.62 -5.33
CA ILE A 8 26.05 -28.27 -4.85
C ILE A 8 24.58 -28.30 -4.41
N ALA A 9 24.36 -28.49 -3.11
CA ALA A 9 23.07 -28.21 -2.51
C ALA A 9 22.90 -26.69 -2.53
N LEU A 10 22.10 -26.22 -3.49
CA LEU A 10 21.65 -24.84 -3.60
C LEU A 10 20.84 -24.53 -2.34
N GLY A 11 21.48 -23.88 -1.36
CA GLY A 11 20.84 -23.44 -0.14
C GLY A 11 19.81 -22.36 -0.47
N LEU A 12 18.53 -22.73 -0.46
CA LEU A 12 17.45 -21.76 -0.44
C LEU A 12 17.49 -21.07 0.93
N LEU A 13 18.09 -19.88 0.98
CA LEU A 13 18.09 -19.03 2.16
C LEU A 13 16.66 -18.50 2.35
N LEU A 14 15.83 -19.25 3.06
CA LEU A 14 14.62 -18.73 3.66
C LEU A 14 15.05 -17.83 4.82
N ALA A 15 15.28 -16.55 4.54
CA ALA A 15 15.35 -15.55 5.59
C ALA A 15 13.97 -15.50 6.25
N SER A 16 13.80 -16.24 7.34
CA SER A 16 12.71 -16.03 8.27
C SER A 16 12.88 -14.64 8.88
N PHE A 17 12.07 -13.69 8.43
CA PHE A 17 11.92 -12.39 9.08
C PHE A 17 11.23 -12.61 10.43
N SER A 18 12.03 -12.91 11.45
CA SER A 18 11.57 -13.02 12.82
C SER A 18 11.19 -11.64 13.35
N GLY A 19 9.89 -11.40 13.46
CA GLY A 19 9.26 -10.59 14.50
C GLY A 19 9.48 -9.08 14.44
N GLN A 20 8.68 -8.38 13.63
CA GLN A 20 8.37 -6.97 13.89
C GLN A 20 6.93 -6.89 14.38
N SER A 21 6.76 -6.70 15.69
CA SER A 21 5.46 -6.56 16.37
C SER A 21 4.63 -5.33 15.91
N ASN A 22 5.08 -4.57 14.91
CA ASN A 22 4.49 -3.29 14.49
C ASN A 22 4.57 -3.01 12.97
N ALA A 23 4.73 -4.03 12.12
CA ALA A 23 4.84 -3.82 10.66
C ALA A 23 3.49 -3.58 9.99
N LEU A 24 3.47 -2.73 8.96
CA LEU A 24 2.33 -2.62 8.05
C LEU A 24 2.22 -3.92 7.25
N THR A 25 1.01 -4.46 7.15
CA THR A 25 0.70 -5.59 6.27
C THR A 25 0.13 -5.05 4.96
N ILE A 26 0.80 -5.35 3.85
CA ILE A 26 0.26 -5.11 2.51
C ILE A 26 -0.30 -6.43 2.00
N ASN A 27 -1.62 -6.53 1.98
CA ASN A 27 -2.34 -7.67 1.44
C ASN A 27 -2.49 -7.52 -0.07
N ALA A 28 -1.63 -8.22 -0.82
CA ALA A 28 -1.69 -8.25 -2.27
C ALA A 28 -2.71 -9.28 -2.76
N THR A 29 -3.67 -8.83 -3.55
CA THR A 29 -4.57 -9.69 -4.33
C THR A 29 -4.33 -9.49 -5.81
N PHE A 30 -4.75 -10.45 -6.63
CA PHE A 30 -4.54 -10.44 -8.07
C PHE A 30 -5.89 -10.59 -8.77
N ASP A 31 -6.12 -9.79 -9.81
CA ASP A 31 -7.34 -9.92 -10.60
C ASP A 31 -7.32 -11.17 -11.50
N SER A 32 -8.44 -11.42 -12.19
CA SER A 32 -8.57 -12.57 -13.08
C SER A 32 -7.60 -12.54 -14.26
N ASN A 33 -7.25 -11.36 -14.78
CA ASN A 33 -6.36 -11.22 -15.94
C ASN A 33 -4.91 -11.54 -15.55
N TRP A 34 -4.51 -11.14 -14.35
CA TRP A 34 -3.25 -11.53 -13.75
C TRP A 34 -3.14 -13.04 -13.62
N LEU A 35 -4.14 -13.68 -13.04
CA LEU A 35 -4.15 -15.14 -12.85
C LEU A 35 -4.13 -15.91 -14.18
N ALA A 36 -4.67 -15.32 -15.25
CA ALA A 36 -4.70 -15.93 -16.58
C ALA A 36 -3.42 -15.72 -17.39
N SER A 37 -2.78 -14.55 -17.27
CA SER A 37 -1.79 -14.09 -18.28
C SER A 37 -0.52 -13.47 -17.71
N ALA A 38 -0.45 -13.15 -16.41
CA ALA A 38 0.78 -12.57 -15.86
C ALA A 38 1.91 -13.60 -15.83
N PRO A 39 3.17 -13.20 -16.13
CA PRO A 39 4.32 -14.05 -15.96
C PRO A 39 4.45 -14.50 -14.49
N PRO A 40 4.77 -15.78 -14.19
CA PRO A 40 4.91 -16.25 -12.81
C PRO A 40 5.91 -15.45 -11.97
N ALA A 41 6.96 -14.91 -12.61
CA ALA A 41 7.94 -14.04 -11.96
C ALA A 41 7.35 -12.72 -11.47
N ALA A 42 6.26 -12.22 -12.08
CA ALA A 42 5.60 -10.99 -11.67
C ALA A 42 4.97 -11.15 -10.28
N THR A 43 4.26 -12.26 -10.01
CA THR A 43 3.67 -12.54 -8.69
C THR A 43 4.74 -12.59 -7.61
N ALA A 44 5.87 -13.25 -7.89
CA ALA A 44 6.99 -13.31 -6.96
C ALA A 44 7.58 -11.92 -6.67
N ALA A 45 7.73 -11.09 -7.71
CA ALA A 45 8.20 -9.72 -7.56
C ALA A 45 7.24 -8.86 -6.73
N VAL A 46 5.93 -8.95 -6.98
CA VAL A 46 4.92 -8.23 -6.19
C VAL A 46 5.01 -8.64 -4.71
N ASN A 47 4.99 -9.94 -4.42
CA ASN A 47 5.05 -10.44 -3.04
C ASN A 47 6.35 -10.02 -2.32
N LEU A 48 7.48 -10.02 -3.03
CA LEU A 48 8.75 -9.53 -2.48
C LEU A 48 8.67 -8.04 -2.13
N VAL A 49 8.14 -7.23 -3.05
CA VAL A 49 8.06 -5.78 -2.91
C VAL A 49 7.06 -5.39 -1.82
N THR A 50 5.89 -6.03 -1.75
CA THR A 50 4.90 -5.77 -0.71
C THR A 50 5.40 -6.18 0.67
N GLY A 51 6.12 -7.30 0.79
CA GLY A 51 6.80 -7.69 2.03
C GLY A 51 7.88 -6.69 2.45
N MET A 52 8.72 -6.24 1.49
CA MET A 52 9.76 -5.25 1.74
C MET A 52 9.16 -3.92 2.21
N PHE A 53 8.19 -3.37 1.47
CA PHE A 53 7.55 -2.10 1.85
C PHE A 53 6.79 -2.21 3.17
N GLY A 54 6.07 -3.30 3.43
CA GLY A 54 5.38 -3.52 4.70
C GLY A 54 6.33 -3.45 5.91
N SER A 55 7.55 -3.98 5.75
CA SER A 55 8.58 -3.96 6.80
C SER A 55 9.18 -2.58 7.09
N LEU A 56 9.04 -1.61 6.16
CA LEU A 56 9.58 -0.26 6.34
C LEU A 56 8.73 0.60 7.28
N PHE A 57 7.49 0.20 7.55
CA PHE A 57 6.56 0.97 8.37
C PHE A 57 6.49 0.42 9.79
N SER A 58 6.49 1.34 10.76
CA SER A 58 6.39 1.04 12.19
C SER A 58 4.96 1.12 12.74
N ASN A 59 4.00 1.45 11.88
CA ASN A 59 2.59 1.55 12.25
C ASN A 59 1.88 0.28 11.78
N PRO A 60 1.28 -0.50 12.70
CA PRO A 60 0.52 -1.68 12.31
C PRO A 60 -0.75 -1.28 11.56
N GLY A 61 -1.13 -2.09 10.59
CA GLY A 61 -2.33 -1.89 9.78
C GLY A 61 -2.33 -2.85 8.61
N THR A 62 -3.48 -3.01 7.97
CA THR A 62 -3.60 -3.80 6.73
C THR A 62 -4.08 -2.90 5.61
N VAL A 63 -3.33 -2.85 4.52
CA VAL A 63 -3.73 -2.20 3.27
C VAL A 63 -3.90 -3.28 2.21
N ASN A 64 -5.06 -3.30 1.58
CA ASN A 64 -5.44 -4.24 0.54
C ASN A 64 -5.19 -3.60 -0.82
N ILE A 65 -4.30 -4.20 -1.62
CA ILE A 65 -3.97 -3.72 -2.95
C ILE A 65 -4.26 -4.83 -3.95
N THR A 66 -5.12 -4.54 -4.93
CA THR A 66 -5.37 -5.45 -6.04
C THR A 66 -4.45 -5.11 -7.21
N PHE A 67 -3.73 -6.11 -7.68
CA PHE A 67 -2.82 -6.01 -8.81
C PHE A 67 -3.46 -6.57 -10.09
N GLY A 68 -3.32 -5.81 -11.18
CA GLY A 68 -3.86 -6.16 -12.49
C GLY A 68 -2.80 -6.28 -13.59
N TRP A 69 -3.12 -7.08 -14.61
CA TRP A 69 -2.24 -7.37 -15.73
C TRP A 69 -2.97 -7.14 -17.06
N GLY A 70 -2.57 -6.10 -17.77
CA GLY A 70 -3.27 -5.55 -18.93
C GLY A 70 -4.36 -4.55 -18.56
N ASP A 71 -4.70 -4.39 -17.28
CA ASP A 71 -5.68 -3.43 -16.79
C ASP A 71 -5.37 -2.91 -15.39
N VAL A 72 -6.08 -1.84 -14.99
CA VAL A 72 -6.16 -1.37 -13.62
C VAL A 72 -7.64 -1.16 -13.28
N ASN A 73 -8.15 -1.89 -12.29
CA ASN A 73 -9.54 -1.77 -11.85
C ASN A 73 -10.55 -1.94 -13.02
N GLY A 74 -10.30 -2.89 -13.92
CA GLY A 74 -11.14 -3.17 -15.08
C GLY A 74 -10.97 -2.18 -16.25
N GLN A 75 -10.05 -1.22 -16.15
CA GLN A 75 -9.72 -0.30 -17.24
C GLN A 75 -8.45 -0.76 -17.96
N ALA A 76 -8.56 -1.06 -19.25
CA ALA A 76 -7.45 -1.52 -20.06
C ALA A 76 -6.28 -0.52 -20.07
N LEU A 77 -5.07 -1.04 -19.94
CA LEU A 77 -3.84 -0.25 -19.95
C LEU A 77 -3.10 -0.33 -21.28
N PRO A 78 -2.35 0.72 -21.66
CA PRO A 78 -1.33 0.59 -22.68
C PRO A 78 -0.35 -0.52 -22.32
N THR A 79 0.14 -1.24 -23.33
CA THR A 79 1.07 -2.37 -23.12
C THR A 79 2.35 -1.97 -22.39
N THR A 80 2.76 -0.70 -22.48
CA THR A 80 3.97 -0.15 -21.86
C THR A 80 3.76 0.41 -20.45
N ALA A 81 2.57 0.32 -19.87
CA ALA A 81 2.32 0.82 -18.52
C ALA A 81 3.07 -0.04 -17.47
N LEU A 82 3.85 0.58 -16.57
CA LEU A 82 4.65 -0.16 -15.57
C LEU A 82 4.23 0.16 -14.12
N GLY A 83 2.93 0.36 -13.90
CA GLY A 83 2.39 0.70 -12.57
C GLY A 83 1.37 1.83 -12.62
N ALA A 84 0.32 1.68 -13.43
CA ALA A 84 -0.82 2.59 -13.37
C ALA A 84 -1.59 2.37 -12.06
N THR A 85 -2.09 3.44 -11.44
CA THR A 85 -2.76 3.34 -10.14
C THR A 85 -4.20 3.85 -10.21
N SER A 86 -5.06 3.21 -9.42
CA SER A 86 -6.41 3.70 -9.14
C SER A 86 -6.61 3.70 -7.63
N ASN A 87 -6.74 4.89 -7.06
CA ASN A 87 -6.93 5.05 -5.63
C ASN A 87 -8.43 5.02 -5.31
N VAL A 88 -8.81 4.32 -4.25
CA VAL A 88 -10.19 4.36 -3.75
C VAL A 88 -10.26 5.39 -2.64
N PHE A 89 -11.20 6.33 -2.74
CA PHE A 89 -11.42 7.37 -1.74
C PHE A 89 -12.57 6.99 -0.82
N VAL A 90 -12.48 7.38 0.45
CA VAL A 90 -13.56 7.13 1.41
C VAL A 90 -14.82 7.85 0.94
N ASN A 91 -15.85 7.07 0.55
CA ASN A 91 -17.13 7.57 0.06
C ASN A 91 -17.03 8.63 -1.06
N GLY A 92 -15.94 8.62 -1.85
CA GLY A 92 -15.66 9.66 -2.86
C GLY A 92 -15.63 11.10 -2.31
N SER A 93 -15.49 11.27 -0.99
CA SER A 93 -15.71 12.54 -0.30
C SER A 93 -14.40 13.30 -0.11
N LEU A 94 -14.48 14.63 -0.19
CA LEU A 94 -13.40 15.54 0.19
C LEU A 94 -13.66 16.07 1.60
N TYR A 95 -12.61 16.17 2.40
CA TYR A 95 -12.70 16.50 3.83
C TYR A 95 -12.21 17.92 4.12
N PRO A 96 -12.90 18.71 4.96
CA PRO A 96 -12.37 19.98 5.43
C PRO A 96 -11.16 19.77 6.35
N LEU A 97 -10.33 20.81 6.49
CA LEU A 97 -9.16 20.80 7.38
C LEU A 97 -9.51 20.34 8.80
N SER A 98 -10.65 20.75 9.34
CA SER A 98 -11.09 20.34 10.69
C SER A 98 -11.24 18.83 10.83
N THR A 99 -11.79 18.15 9.83
CA THR A 99 -11.91 16.68 9.86
C THR A 99 -10.55 16.01 9.75
N VAL A 100 -9.68 16.49 8.86
CA VAL A 100 -8.30 15.97 8.72
C VAL A 100 -7.55 16.14 10.04
N SER A 101 -7.59 17.33 10.63
CA SER A 101 -6.96 17.64 11.91
C SER A 101 -7.49 16.74 13.03
N ASN A 102 -8.79 16.48 13.09
CA ASN A 102 -9.36 15.60 14.10
C ASN A 102 -8.86 14.16 13.96
N LEU A 103 -8.76 13.63 12.73
CA LEU A 103 -8.22 12.29 12.48
C LEU A 103 -6.75 12.18 12.91
N LEU A 104 -5.92 13.17 12.55
CA LEU A 104 -4.50 13.21 12.93
C LEU A 104 -4.31 13.35 14.44
N ASN A 105 -5.09 14.20 15.10
CA ASN A 105 -5.07 14.35 16.56
C ASN A 105 -5.47 13.06 17.27
N ALA A 106 -6.54 12.40 16.80
CA ALA A 106 -7.00 11.14 17.36
C ALA A 106 -5.94 10.03 17.22
N TYR A 107 -5.33 9.91 16.04
CA TYR A 107 -4.26 8.95 15.79
C TYR A 107 -3.02 9.23 16.66
N SER A 108 -2.59 10.49 16.76
CA SER A 108 -1.45 10.87 17.61
C SER A 108 -1.70 10.57 19.09
N SER A 109 -2.95 10.74 19.56
CA SER A 109 -3.32 10.50 20.95
C SER A 109 -3.32 9.01 21.30
N SER A 110 -3.72 8.15 20.36
CA SER A 110 -3.69 6.68 20.53
C SER A 110 -2.30 6.07 20.33
N HIS A 111 -1.35 6.81 19.73
CA HIS A 111 0.01 6.37 19.46
C HIS A 111 1.07 7.34 20.02
N PRO A 112 1.14 7.53 21.35
CA PRO A 112 2.01 8.54 21.97
C PRO A 112 3.52 8.30 21.73
N SER A 113 3.92 7.08 21.33
CA SER A 113 5.30 6.75 20.96
C SER A 113 5.67 7.21 19.53
N ASN A 114 4.70 7.62 18.70
CA ASN A 114 4.95 8.11 17.35
C ASN A 114 5.31 9.61 17.38
N ALA A 115 6.59 9.90 17.61
CA ALA A 115 7.10 11.27 17.71
C ALA A 115 6.92 12.09 16.40
N VAL A 116 6.91 11.42 15.24
CA VAL A 116 6.65 12.09 13.96
C VAL A 116 5.23 12.63 13.92
N MET A 117 4.23 11.82 14.29
CA MET A 117 2.85 12.27 14.32
C MET A 117 2.63 13.36 15.37
N ALA A 118 3.26 13.26 16.54
CA ALA A 118 3.21 14.30 17.55
C ALA A 118 3.72 15.65 17.00
N SER A 119 4.80 15.63 16.23
CA SER A 119 5.33 16.82 15.55
C SER A 119 4.38 17.34 14.45
N VAL A 120 3.77 16.45 13.65
CA VAL A 120 2.78 16.83 12.63
C VAL A 120 1.62 17.59 13.27
N VAL A 121 1.03 17.03 14.33
CA VAL A 121 -0.13 17.62 15.01
C VAL A 121 0.19 19.00 15.60
N GLN A 122 1.39 19.18 16.17
CA GLN A 122 1.82 20.48 16.70
C GLN A 122 1.99 21.57 15.62
N ASN A 123 2.23 21.17 14.38
CA ASN A 123 2.49 22.07 13.26
C ASN A 123 1.33 22.14 12.27
N LEU A 124 0.14 21.64 12.64
CA LEU A 124 -1.03 21.76 11.78
C LEU A 124 -1.44 23.23 11.62
N PRO A 125 -1.69 23.70 10.39
CA PRO A 125 -2.14 25.06 10.18
C PRO A 125 -3.56 25.25 10.74
N ALA A 126 -3.84 26.44 11.30
CA ALA A 126 -5.19 26.79 11.75
C ALA A 126 -6.16 27.04 10.57
N SER A 127 -5.63 27.41 9.41
CA SER A 127 -6.36 27.59 8.16
C SER A 127 -5.45 27.34 6.97
N VAL A 128 -6.04 26.95 5.85
CA VAL A 128 -5.32 26.82 4.57
C VAL A 128 -6.02 27.67 3.52
N THR A 129 -5.22 28.41 2.75
CA THR A 129 -5.71 29.11 1.56
C THR A 129 -5.21 28.33 0.35
N ASN A 130 -6.10 27.56 -0.28
CA ASN A 130 -5.77 26.86 -1.51
C ASN A 130 -5.95 27.84 -2.69
N PRO A 131 -4.96 28.04 -3.58
CA PRO A 131 -5.09 28.90 -4.75
C PRO A 131 -6.30 28.58 -5.65
N GLY A 132 -6.84 27.35 -5.57
CA GLY A 132 -8.05 26.90 -6.28
C GLY A 132 -9.38 27.01 -5.52
N GLY A 133 -9.42 27.66 -4.35
CA GLY A 133 -10.67 28.07 -3.67
C GLY A 133 -11.35 27.03 -2.78
N GLN A 134 -11.02 25.73 -2.85
CA GLN A 134 -11.55 24.71 -1.95
C GLN A 134 -10.46 24.25 -0.97
N ALA A 135 -10.65 24.53 0.32
CA ALA A 135 -9.81 24.07 1.43
C ALA A 135 -10.18 22.63 1.85
N LEU A 136 -10.33 21.75 0.86
CA LEU A 136 -10.71 20.36 1.06
C LEU A 136 -9.57 19.42 0.67
N PHE A 137 -9.53 18.27 1.34
CA PHE A 137 -8.48 17.28 1.24
C PHE A 137 -9.06 15.94 0.83
N ALA A 138 -8.41 15.28 -0.13
CA ALA A 138 -8.74 13.91 -0.47
C ALA A 138 -8.03 12.96 0.51
N ILE A 139 -8.77 12.02 1.08
CA ILE A 139 -8.23 10.94 1.91
C ILE A 139 -8.58 9.62 1.24
N SER A 140 -7.55 8.85 0.85
CA SER A 140 -7.76 7.51 0.30
C SER A 140 -8.22 6.54 1.40
N GLN A 141 -8.85 5.43 1.01
CA GLN A 141 -9.23 4.36 1.95
C GLN A 141 -8.00 3.88 2.72
N ALA A 142 -6.86 3.65 2.06
CA ALA A 142 -5.60 3.29 2.71
C ALA A 142 -5.18 4.29 3.81
N GLN A 143 -5.24 5.60 3.52
CA GLN A 143 -4.90 6.63 4.50
C GLN A 143 -5.88 6.64 5.67
N TYR A 144 -7.17 6.48 5.39
CA TYR A 144 -8.19 6.42 6.42
C TYR A 144 -8.04 5.18 7.30
N THR A 145 -7.75 4.02 6.72
CA THR A 145 -7.43 2.78 7.43
C THR A 145 -6.18 2.97 8.29
N ALA A 146 -5.13 3.60 7.77
CA ALA A 146 -3.92 3.88 8.55
C ALA A 146 -4.19 4.81 9.75
N LEU A 147 -5.10 5.77 9.62
CA LEU A 147 -5.44 6.74 10.68
C LEU A 147 -6.46 6.22 11.69
N THR A 148 -7.31 5.25 11.31
CA THR A 148 -8.46 4.85 12.14
C THR A 148 -8.50 3.35 12.49
N GLY A 149 -7.71 2.52 11.81
CA GLY A 149 -7.82 1.07 11.86
C GLY A 149 -9.08 0.52 11.16
N THR A 150 -9.90 1.37 10.54
CA THR A 150 -11.12 0.94 9.84
C THR A 150 -10.75 0.34 8.49
N SER A 151 -11.06 -0.95 8.28
CA SER A 151 -10.91 -1.61 6.98
C SER A 151 -12.20 -1.52 6.16
N PHE A 152 -12.07 -1.41 4.84
CA PHE A 152 -13.17 -1.39 3.89
C PHE A 152 -13.31 -2.75 3.19
N ALA A 153 -14.51 -3.04 2.66
CA ALA A 153 -14.75 -4.27 1.91
C ALA A 153 -14.12 -4.24 0.51
N THR A 154 -13.87 -3.05 -0.03
CA THR A 154 -13.18 -2.85 -1.31
C THR A 154 -11.67 -2.78 -1.11
N PRO A 155 -10.87 -3.13 -2.14
CA PRO A 155 -9.44 -2.82 -2.14
C PRO A 155 -9.20 -1.34 -1.85
N ASP A 156 -8.17 -1.03 -1.09
CA ASP A 156 -7.79 0.34 -0.74
C ASP A 156 -7.16 1.07 -1.95
N ALA A 157 -6.54 0.30 -2.85
CA ALA A 157 -5.98 0.77 -4.11
C ALA A 157 -5.88 -0.38 -5.14
N TYR A 158 -5.71 0.01 -6.40
CA TYR A 158 -5.37 -0.87 -7.50
C TYR A 158 -4.07 -0.43 -8.15
N VAL A 159 -3.27 -1.41 -8.57
CA VAL A 159 -2.04 -1.19 -9.36
C VAL A 159 -2.09 -2.09 -10.58
N GLY A 160 -1.99 -1.53 -11.77
CA GLY A 160 -1.99 -2.29 -13.03
C GLY A 160 -0.69 -2.17 -13.79
N PHE A 161 -0.30 -3.27 -14.44
CA PHE A 161 0.83 -3.34 -15.36
C PHE A 161 0.32 -3.63 -16.76
N GLY A 162 0.94 -3.04 -17.78
CA GLY A 162 0.76 -3.41 -19.17
C GLY A 162 1.39 -4.77 -19.46
N THR A 163 1.13 -5.29 -20.66
CA THR A 163 1.51 -6.64 -21.06
C THR A 163 2.79 -6.72 -21.92
N GLY A 164 3.46 -5.59 -22.14
CA GLY A 164 4.58 -5.42 -23.08
C GLY A 164 5.94 -5.87 -22.56
#